data_AF-A0A2V5KGV1-F1
#
_entry.id   AF-A0A2V5KGV1-F1
#
_cell.length_a   1.000
_cell.length_b   1.000
_cell.length_c   1.000
_cell.angle_alpha   90.00
_cell.angle_beta   90.00
_cell.angle_gamma   90.00
#
_symmetry.space_group_name_H-M   'P 1'
#
loop_
_entity.id
_entity.type
_entity.pdbx_description
1 polymer ?
#
loop_
_entity_poly.entity_id
_entity_poly.type
_entity_poly.pdbx_seq_one_letter_code
_entity_poly.pdbx_strand_id
1 'polypeptide(L)'
;GGLFFHITGLITLGIYCYLILLAFQLITLPVEFDASRRAKIILQQMGIVQPGDEVAGVNKVLNAAALTYVAAFIAALGNLLWLLSVRDRR
;
A
#
# COMPACT_ATOMS: atom_id res chain seq x y z
N GLY A 1 -6.22 10.56 -29.02
CA GLY A 1 -6.70 10.23 -27.66
C GLY A 1 -7.61 11.28 -27.03
N GLY A 2 -8.48 11.96 -27.79
CA GLY A 2 -9.33 13.05 -27.25
C GLY A 2 -10.73 12.65 -26.79
N LEU A 3 -11.19 11.43 -27.13
CA LEU A 3 -12.55 10.97 -26.83
C LEU A 3 -12.75 10.54 -25.36
N PHE A 4 -11.78 9.83 -24.78
CA PHE A 4 -11.83 9.36 -23.39
C PHE A 4 -11.77 10.50 -22.37
N PHE A 5 -11.13 11.61 -22.73
CA PHE A 5 -10.97 12.76 -21.84
C PHE A 5 -12.19 13.70 -21.84
N HIS A 6 -13.14 13.59 -22.78
CA HIS A 6 -14.32 14.46 -22.81
C HIS A 6 -15.46 14.02 -21.88
N ILE A 7 -15.40 12.80 -21.34
CA ILE A 7 -16.41 12.32 -20.39
C ILE A 7 -16.02 12.82 -19.00
N THR A 8 -16.48 14.04 -18.67
CA THR A 8 -16.27 14.74 -17.40
C THR A 8 -16.56 13.89 -16.14
N GLY A 9 -17.41 12.85 -16.28
CA GLY A 9 -17.73 11.91 -15.22
C GLY A 9 -16.61 10.93 -14.82
N LEU A 10 -15.74 10.50 -15.75
CA LEU A 10 -14.73 9.46 -15.47
C LEU A 10 -13.63 9.94 -14.50
N ILE A 11 -13.21 11.20 -14.60
CA ILE A 11 -12.20 11.77 -13.68
C ILE A 11 -12.76 11.84 -12.26
N THR A 12 -14.01 12.30 -12.13
CA THR A 12 -14.70 12.39 -10.84
C THR A 12 -14.92 11.01 -10.23
N LEU A 13 -15.34 10.02 -11.03
CA LEU A 13 -15.46 8.63 -10.60
C LEU A 13 -14.11 8.06 -10.13
N GLY A 14 -13.04 8.28 -10.90
CA GLY A 14 -11.69 7.87 -10.54
C GLY A 14 -11.22 8.45 -9.21
N ILE A 15 -11.49 9.74 -8.96
CA ILE A 15 -11.18 10.39 -7.67
C ILE A 15 -11.89 9.67 -6.51
N TYR A 16 -13.19 9.39 -6.63
CA TYR A 16 -13.92 8.67 -5.58
C TYR A 16 -13.38 7.25 -5.37
N CYS A 17 -13.07 6.52 -6.44
CA CYS A 17 -12.46 5.19 -6.34
C CYS A 17 -11.12 5.24 -5.60
N TYR A 18 -10.21 6.17 -5.94
CA TYR A 18 -8.92 6.31 -5.27
C TYR A 18 -9.05 6.78 -3.81
N LEU A 19 -10.05 7.62 -3.50
CA LEU A 19 -10.34 8.01 -2.11
C LEU A 19 -10.75 6.81 -1.26
N ILE A 20 -11.65 5.97 -1.77
CA ILE A 20 -12.06 4.73 -1.10
C ILE A 20 -10.84 3.83 -0.91
N LEU A 21 -10.07 3.61 -1.97
CA LEU A 21 -8.88 2.75 -1.95
C LEU A 21 -7.85 3.25 -0.91
N LEU A 22 -7.56 4.55 -0.87
CA LEU A 22 -6.68 5.14 0.14
C LEU A 22 -7.20 4.99 1.56
N ALA A 23 -8.50 5.16 1.78
CA ALA A 23 -9.09 4.98 3.11
C ALA A 23 -8.93 3.54 3.59
N PHE A 24 -9.23 2.55 2.73
CA PHE A 24 -9.00 1.14 3.04
C PHE A 24 -7.53 0.85 3.31
N GLN A 25 -6.64 1.33 2.44
CA GLN A 25 -5.20 1.10 2.59
C GLN A 25 -4.67 1.71 3.90
N LEU A 26 -5.13 2.90 4.29
CA LEU A 26 -4.74 3.56 5.53
C LEU A 26 -5.19 2.77 6.77
N ILE A 27 -6.40 2.20 6.75
CA ILE A 27 -6.92 1.36 7.84
C ILE A 27 -6.21 0.00 7.89
N THR A 28 -5.80 -0.55 6.73
CA THR A 28 -5.11 -1.85 6.65
C THR A 28 -3.62 -1.76 7.01
N LEU A 29 -2.98 -0.60 6.80
CA LEU A 29 -1.55 -0.43 7.09
C LEU A 29 -1.13 -0.88 8.52
N PRO A 30 -1.83 -0.46 9.60
CA PRO A 30 -1.51 -0.90 10.95
C PRO A 30 -1.57 -2.42 11.13
N VAL A 31 -2.55 -3.11 10.50
CA VAL A 31 -2.69 -4.56 10.67
C VAL A 31 -1.59 -5.33 9.96
N GLU A 32 -1.06 -4.82 8.85
CA GLU A 32 0.07 -5.42 8.13
C GLU A 32 1.37 -5.29 8.94
N PHE A 33 1.59 -4.14 9.58
CA PHE A 33 2.74 -3.98 10.49
C PHE A 33 2.65 -4.88 11.71
N ASP A 34 1.45 -5.03 12.28
CA ASP A 34 1.23 -5.95 13.40
C ASP A 34 1.40 -7.42 12.99
N ALA A 35 0.87 -7.82 11.83
CA ALA A 35 1.04 -9.14 11.27
C ALA A 35 2.52 -9.48 11.06
N SER A 36 3.31 -8.58 10.47
CA SER A 36 4.76 -8.78 10.31
C SER A 36 5.49 -8.88 11.64
N ARG A 37 5.07 -8.12 12.67
CA ARG A 37 5.65 -8.21 14.02
C ARG A 37 5.33 -9.56 14.67
N ARG A 38 4.07 -9.98 14.62
CA ARG A 38 3.59 -11.23 15.20
C ARG A 38 4.22 -12.43 14.50
N ALA A 39 4.35 -12.41 13.17
CA ALA A 39 4.99 -13.46 12.40
C ALA A 39 6.44 -13.69 12.85
N LYS A 40 7.22 -12.63 13.10
CA LYS A 40 8.61 -12.76 13.61
C LYS A 40 8.67 -13.50 14.93
N ILE A 41 7.77 -13.19 15.86
CA ILE A 41 7.70 -13.83 17.17
C ILE A 41 7.34 -15.30 17.02
N ILE A 42 6.32 -15.63 16.22
CA ILE A 42 5.89 -17.02 15.99
C ILE A 42 7.01 -17.82 15.32
N LEU A 43 7.69 -17.27 14.32
CA LEU A 43 8.81 -17.93 13.63
C LEU A 43 9.97 -18.23 14.58
N GLN A 44 10.29 -17.32 15.50
CA GLN A 44 11.28 -17.56 16.55
C GLN A 44 10.82 -18.64 17.55
N GLN A 45 9.55 -18.62 17.96
CA GLN A 45 8.99 -19.60 18.89
C GLN A 45 8.89 -21.01 18.30
N MET A 46 8.65 -21.13 17.00
CA MET A 46 8.61 -22.43 16.31
C MET A 46 9.99 -23.09 16.18
N GLY A 47 11.08 -22.37 16.48
CA GLY A 47 12.44 -22.91 16.38
C GLY A 47 12.87 -23.27 14.94
N ILE A 48 12.11 -22.84 13.94
CA ILE A 48 12.37 -23.13 12.53
C ILE A 48 13.38 -22.18 11.88
N VAL A 49 13.70 -21.07 12.55
CA VAL A 49 14.66 -20.07 12.07
C VAL A 49 15.90 -20.10 12.94
N GLN A 50 17.07 -20.35 12.34
CA GLN A 50 18.32 -20.42 13.09
C GLN A 50 18.79 -19.03 13.56
N PRO A 51 19.32 -18.91 14.78
CA PRO A 51 19.93 -17.67 15.26
C PRO A 51 21.06 -17.19 14.33
N GLY A 52 21.15 -15.87 14.14
CA GLY A 52 22.15 -15.26 13.26
C GLY A 52 21.53 -14.77 11.94
N ASP A 53 22.13 -15.18 10.82
CA ASP A 53 21.83 -14.64 9.49
C ASP A 53 20.41 -14.95 9.02
N GLU A 54 19.86 -16.11 9.38
CA GLU A 54 18.51 -16.51 8.96
C GLU A 54 17.42 -15.64 9.60
N VAL A 55 17.53 -15.35 10.91
CA VAL A 55 16.64 -14.40 11.60
C VAL A 55 16.75 -13.00 10.99
N ALA A 56 17.96 -12.54 10.65
CA ALA A 56 18.15 -11.25 10.00
C ALA A 56 17.47 -11.20 8.61
N GLY A 57 17.61 -12.28 7.83
CA GLY A 57 16.95 -12.44 6.53
C GLY A 57 15.42 -12.42 6.64
N VAL A 58 14.86 -13.24 7.53
CA VAL A 58 13.42 -13.29 7.81
C VAL A 58 12.88 -11.92 8.23
N ASN A 59 13.58 -11.23 9.13
CA ASN A 59 13.19 -9.89 9.56
C ASN A 59 13.16 -8.89 8.40
N LYS A 60 14.15 -8.95 7.50
CA LYS A 60 14.22 -8.10 6.32
C LYS A 60 13.06 -8.36 5.37
N VAL A 61 12.74 -9.63 5.10
CA VAL A 61 11.63 -10.01 4.22
C VAL A 61 10.27 -9.59 4.81
N LEU A 62 10.02 -9.87 6.09
CA LEU A 62 8.76 -9.50 6.75
C LEU A 62 8.59 -7.97 6.87
N ASN A 63 9.69 -7.22 7.03
CA ASN A 63 9.65 -5.76 6.95
C ASN A 63 9.33 -5.29 5.52
N ALA A 64 9.98 -5.86 4.51
CA ALA A 64 9.72 -5.52 3.12
C ALA A 64 8.27 -5.80 2.72
N ALA A 65 7.68 -6.89 3.21
CA ALA A 65 6.27 -7.23 2.98
C ALA A 65 5.30 -6.20 3.59
N ALA A 66 5.60 -5.61 4.75
CA ALA A 66 4.79 -4.50 5.27
C ALA A 66 4.99 -3.21 4.44
N LEU A 67 6.22 -2.97 3.96
CA LEU A 67 6.55 -1.80 3.14
C LEU A 67 5.90 -1.82 1.75
N THR A 68 5.55 -2.98 1.18
CA THR A 68 4.83 -3.03 -0.12
C THR A 68 3.44 -2.41 -0.01
N TYR A 69 2.75 -2.56 1.14
CA TYR A 69 1.48 -1.87 1.38
C TYR A 69 1.65 -0.36 1.48
N VAL A 70 2.75 0.11 2.07
CA VAL A 70 3.10 1.54 2.12
C VAL A 70 3.38 2.07 0.72
N ALA A 71 4.13 1.32 -0.09
CA ALA A 71 4.41 1.69 -1.47
C ALA A 71 3.12 1.79 -2.31
N ALA A 72 2.20 0.83 -2.15
CA ALA A 72 0.90 0.85 -2.80
C ALA A 72 0.06 2.07 -2.37
N PHE A 73 0.07 2.42 -1.07
CA PHE A 73 -0.59 3.62 -0.56
C PHE A 73 -0.03 4.90 -1.21
N ILE A 74 1.28 5.05 -1.25
CA ILE A 74 1.95 6.22 -1.85
C ILE A 74 1.65 6.31 -3.35
N ALA A 75 1.68 5.17 -4.06
CA ALA A 75 1.35 5.13 -5.48
C ALA A 75 -0.11 5.54 -5.75
N ALA A 76 -1.06 5.05 -4.93
CA ALA A 76 -2.46 5.45 -5.01
C ALA A 76 -2.65 6.94 -4.70
N LEU A 77 -1.92 7.47 -3.72
CA LEU A 77 -1.95 8.88 -3.34
C LEU A 77 -1.42 9.77 -4.46
N GLY A 78 -0.31 9.38 -5.09
CA GLY A 78 0.24 10.09 -6.24
C GLY A 78 -0.75 10.16 -7.42
N ASN A 79 -1.43 9.05 -7.72
CA ASN A 79 -2.47 9.02 -8.75
C ASN A 79 -3.67 9.91 -8.40
N LEU A 80 -4.11 9.92 -7.13
CA LEU A 80 -5.18 10.80 -6.68
C LEU A 80 -4.81 12.29 -6.85
N LEU A 81 -3.61 12.68 -6.41
CA LEU A 81 -3.11 14.05 -6.57
C LEU A 81 -3.00 14.46 -8.04
N TRP A 82 -2.54 13.55 -8.90
CA TRP A 82 -2.51 13.77 -10.34
C TRP A 82 -3.92 13.97 -10.92
N LEU A 83 -4.89 13.12 -10.55
CA LEU A 83 -6.29 13.26 -10.98
C LEU A 83 -6.91 14.58 -10.52
N LEU A 84 -6.63 15.01 -9.29
CA LEU A 84 -7.07 16.31 -8.76
C LEU A 84 -6.46 17.47 -9.56
N SER A 85 -5.16 17.43 -9.85
CA SER A 85 -4.47 18.44 -10.67
C SER A 85 -4.99 18.49 -12.11
N VAL A 86 -5.37 17.35 -12.69
CA VAL A 86 -5.98 17.31 -14.04
C VAL A 86 -7.41 17.86 -14.01
N ARG A 87 -8.17 17.65 -12.93
CA ARG A 87 -9.52 18.20 -12.76
C ARG A 87 -9.51 19.72 -12.62
N ASP A 88 -8.55 20.27 -11.87
CA ASP A 88 -8.44 21.71 -11.59
C ASP A 88 -7.99 22.53 -12.81
N ARG A 89 -7.31 21.89 -13.77
CA ARG A 89 -6.85 22.50 -15.03
C ARG A 89 -7.90 22.55 -16.15
N ARG A 90 -9.16 22.19 -15.85
CA ARG A 90 -10.29 22.19 -16.79
C ARG A 90 -11.36 23.15 -16.33
#